data_AF-A0A0N4YFS9-F1
#
_entry.id   AF-A0A0N4YFS9-F1
#
_cell.length_a   1.000
_cell.length_b   1.000
_cell.length_c   1.000
_cell.angle_alpha   90.00
_cell.angle_beta   90.00
_cell.angle_gamma   90.00
#
_symmetry.space_group_name_H-M   'P 1'
#
loop_
_entity.id
_entity.type
_entity.pdbx_description
1 polymer ?
#
loop_
_entity_poly.entity_id
_entity_poly.type
_entity_poly.pdbx_seq_one_letter_code
_entity_poly.pdbx_strand_id
1 'polypeptide(L)'
;MKPRAELGPFVRNRVLEIRSTASRLAGRGHQVEFGHVSSSLNPADCATRGLDNANLQNHFWWEGPRFLHQPAENWRMAYKSIRLEPDDGEEEIQENNNAEIQPTKNIRFSSLSAIRRVVAYVIRFIIAITRKADRNESNRTPLSKVFKTFTRRESLRLEGDEIERANKLIVKQHQVAYSNTT
;
A
#
# COMPACT_ATOMS: atom_id res chain seq x y z
N MET A 1 -14.86 13.97 7.25
CA MET A 1 -13.98 14.41 6.15
C MET A 1 -14.23 13.47 4.97
N LYS A 2 -14.91 13.93 3.91
CA LYS A 2 -15.08 13.15 2.68
C LYS A 2 -13.69 12.94 2.06
N PRO A 3 -13.38 11.76 1.48
CA PRO A 3 -12.22 11.66 0.63
C PRO A 3 -12.49 12.55 -0.59
N ARG A 4 -11.83 13.71 -0.68
CA ARG A 4 -11.85 14.51 -1.90
C ARG A 4 -11.28 13.63 -3.02
N ALA A 5 -11.89 13.67 -4.21
CA ALA A 5 -11.37 12.99 -5.42
C ALA A 5 -9.91 13.36 -5.76
N GLU A 6 -9.38 14.42 -5.13
CA GLU A 6 -8.00 14.89 -5.24
C GLU A 6 -7.00 14.18 -4.31
N LEU A 7 -7.44 13.27 -3.43
CA LEU A 7 -6.54 12.56 -2.54
C LEU A 7 -5.79 11.46 -3.30
N GLY A 8 -4.46 11.60 -3.38
CA GLY A 8 -3.61 10.60 -4.01
C GLY A 8 -3.84 9.18 -3.45
N PRO A 9 -3.55 8.12 -4.23
CA PRO A 9 -3.90 6.73 -3.88
C PRO A 9 -3.45 6.29 -2.48
N PHE A 10 -2.29 6.76 -2.02
CA PHE A 10 -1.78 6.45 -0.69
C PHE A 10 -2.68 6.99 0.43
N VAL A 11 -3.10 8.25 0.33
CA VAL A 11 -3.96 8.88 1.34
C VAL A 11 -5.33 8.20 1.35
N ARG A 12 -5.90 7.94 0.17
CA ARG A 12 -7.18 7.22 0.04
C ARG A 12 -7.11 5.84 0.70
N ASN A 13 -6.11 5.03 0.35
CA ASN A 13 -5.95 3.69 0.91
C ASN A 13 -5.80 3.72 2.42
N ARG A 14 -5.05 4.70 2.95
CA ARG A 14 -4.86 4.84 4.40
C ARG A 14 -6.15 5.27 5.11
N VAL A 15 -6.94 6.16 4.52
CA VAL A 15 -8.25 6.56 5.06
C VAL A 15 -9.20 5.37 5.11
N LEU A 16 -9.25 4.54 4.06
CA LEU A 16 -10.05 3.32 4.04
C LEU A 16 -9.64 2.32 5.13
N GLU A 17 -8.33 2.12 5.32
CA GLU A 17 -7.80 1.22 6.35
C GLU A 17 -8.15 1.72 7.77
N ILE A 18 -8.00 3.03 8.02
CA ILE A 18 -8.36 3.65 9.31
C ILE A 18 -9.86 3.46 9.59
N ARG A 19 -10.71 3.74 8.60
CA ARG A 19 -12.18 3.56 8.72
C ARG A 19 -12.55 2.10 8.97
N SER A 20 -11.98 1.17 8.21
CA SER A 20 -12.21 -0.27 8.40
C SER A 20 -11.84 -0.72 9.81
N THR A 21 -10.70 -0.25 10.32
CA THR A 21 -10.25 -0.56 11.68
C THR A 21 -11.18 0.03 12.73
N ALA A 22 -11.61 1.29 12.56
CA ALA A 22 -12.56 1.94 13.47
C ALA A 22 -13.90 1.19 13.52
N SER A 23 -14.47 0.83 12.36
CA SER A 23 -15.71 0.06 12.29
C SER A 23 -15.58 -1.32 12.95
N ARG A 24 -14.44 -1.99 12.77
CA ARG A 24 -14.18 -3.28 13.41
C ARG A 24 -14.08 -3.18 14.93
N LEU A 25 -13.49 -2.11 15.45
CA LEU A 25 -13.43 -1.85 16.90
C LEU A 25 -14.83 -1.52 17.44
N ALA A 26 -15.58 -0.67 16.74
CA ALA A 26 -16.97 -0.36 17.07
C ALA A 26 -17.86 -1.61 17.10
N GLY A 27 -17.70 -2.52 16.12
CA GLY A 27 -18.40 -3.81 16.09
C GLY A 27 -18.04 -4.76 17.25
N ARG A 28 -16.93 -4.50 17.95
CA ARG A 28 -16.53 -5.19 19.20
C ARG A 28 -16.97 -4.43 20.45
N GLY A 29 -17.84 -3.43 20.33
CA GLY A 29 -18.33 -2.62 21.44
C GLY A 29 -17.35 -1.57 21.95
N HIS A 30 -16.28 -1.26 21.20
CA HIS A 30 -15.33 -0.21 21.60
C HIS A 30 -15.73 1.13 21.00
N GLN A 31 -15.72 2.20 21.81
CA GLN A 31 -15.90 3.56 21.31
C GLN A 31 -14.59 4.03 20.65
N VAL A 32 -14.68 4.48 19.42
CA VAL A 32 -13.55 5.05 18.67
C VAL A 32 -13.82 6.51 18.42
N GLU A 33 -12.90 7.36 18.86
CA GLU A 33 -12.96 8.78 18.57
C GLU A 33 -11.68 9.26 17.89
N PHE A 34 -11.83 10.29 17.06
CA PHE A 34 -10.73 10.94 16.37
C PHE A 34 -10.64 12.37 16.86
N GLY A 35 -9.42 12.83 17.13
CA GLY A 35 -9.20 14.22 17.45
C GLY A 35 -7.75 14.57 17.58
N HIS A 36 -7.52 15.86 17.74
CA HIS A 36 -6.19 16.43 17.83
C HIS A 36 -5.80 16.65 19.28
N VAL A 37 -4.57 16.24 19.62
CA VAL A 37 -3.88 16.57 20.88
C VAL A 37 -2.65 17.40 20.55
N SER A 38 -2.21 18.27 21.47
CA SER A 38 -0.96 19.02 21.27
C SER A 38 0.23 18.07 21.16
N SER A 39 1.29 18.48 20.45
CA SER A 39 2.51 17.66 20.29
C SER A 39 3.11 17.22 21.63
N SER A 40 3.06 18.08 22.65
CA SER A 40 3.50 17.78 24.02
C SER A 40 2.73 16.66 24.72
N LEU A 41 1.52 16.35 24.25
CA LEU A 41 0.65 15.30 24.77
C LEU A 41 0.58 14.08 23.84
N ASN A 42 1.23 14.14 22.67
CA ASN A 42 1.30 13.02 21.74
C ASN A 42 2.48 12.11 22.12
N PRO A 43 2.22 10.93 22.72
CA PRO A 43 3.31 10.04 23.10
C PRO A 43 4.16 9.64 21.88
N ALA A 44 3.58 9.50 20.68
CA ALA A 44 4.32 9.11 19.47
C ALA A 44 5.33 10.13 18.95
N ASP A 45 5.26 11.38 19.41
CA ASP A 45 6.24 12.39 19.03
C ASP A 45 7.63 12.09 19.60
N CYS A 46 7.74 11.43 20.77
CA CYS A 46 9.05 11.08 21.34
C CYS A 46 9.77 10.02 20.50
N ALA A 47 9.01 9.05 19.94
CA ALA A 47 9.57 7.99 19.12
C ALA A 47 10.12 8.52 17.78
N THR A 48 9.48 9.56 17.21
CA THR A 48 9.89 10.14 15.93
C THR A 48 11.01 11.17 16.05
N ARG A 49 11.14 11.84 17.21
CA ARG A 49 12.19 12.84 17.46
C ARG A 49 13.48 12.28 18.03
N GLY A 50 13.46 11.04 18.52
CA GLY A 50 14.59 10.41 19.19
C GLY A 50 14.64 10.81 20.66
N LEU A 51 14.30 9.85 21.52
CA LEU A 51 14.43 9.96 22.97
C LEU A 51 15.50 8.95 23.41
N ASP A 52 16.43 9.35 24.28
CA ASP A 52 17.43 8.41 24.79
C ASP A 52 16.80 7.35 25.71
N ASN A 53 17.53 6.25 25.92
CA ASN A 53 17.03 5.11 26.70
C ASN A 53 16.66 5.49 28.14
N ALA A 54 17.41 6.39 28.77
CA ALA A 54 17.17 6.77 30.16
C ALA A 54 15.88 7.59 30.31
N ASN A 55 15.66 8.53 29.39
CA ASN A 55 14.46 9.33 29.34
C ASN A 55 13.24 8.51 28.90
N LEU A 56 13.41 7.49 28.05
CA LEU A 56 12.30 6.62 27.61
C LEU A 56 11.74 5.75 28.72
N GLN A 57 12.59 5.27 29.65
CA GLN A 57 12.13 4.43 30.76
C GLN A 57 11.05 5.09 31.61
N ASN A 58 11.17 6.41 31.84
CA ASN A 58 10.24 7.18 32.67
C ASN A 58 9.30 8.06 31.84
N HIS A 59 9.20 7.85 30.52
CA HIS A 59 8.39 8.68 29.64
C HIS A 59 6.92 8.28 29.67
N PHE A 60 6.03 9.26 29.50
CA PHE A 60 4.57 9.04 29.40
C PHE A 60 4.15 8.23 28.15
N TRP A 61 5.09 7.75 27.34
CA TRP A 61 4.83 6.83 26.23
C TRP A 61 4.18 5.54 26.71
N TRP A 62 4.63 5.02 27.87
CA TRP A 62 4.19 3.75 28.41
C TRP A 62 2.82 3.82 29.07
N GLU A 63 2.56 4.91 29.80
CA GLU A 63 1.33 5.09 30.58
C GLU A 63 0.26 5.89 29.81
N GLY A 64 0.69 6.67 28.82
CA GLY A 64 -0.14 7.63 28.12
C GLY A 64 -0.17 9.01 28.79
N PRO A 65 -0.73 10.02 28.10
CA PRO A 65 -0.89 11.35 28.67
C PRO A 65 -1.90 11.35 29.83
N ARG A 66 -1.63 12.15 30.86
CA ARG A 66 -2.40 12.21 32.12
C ARG A 66 -3.91 12.36 31.95
N PHE A 67 -4.36 13.07 30.90
CA PHE A 67 -5.78 13.30 30.68
C PHE A 67 -6.55 12.00 30.37
N LEU A 68 -5.90 10.97 29.80
CA LEU A 68 -6.54 9.68 29.52
C LEU A 68 -6.88 8.89 30.78
N HIS A 69 -6.23 9.20 31.91
CA HIS A 69 -6.56 8.61 33.21
C HIS A 69 -7.74 9.30 33.89
N GLN A 70 -8.19 10.43 33.36
CA GLN A 70 -9.36 11.14 33.85
C GLN A 70 -10.62 10.58 33.19
N PRO A 71 -11.82 10.78 33.79
CA PRO A 71 -13.08 10.47 33.13
C PRO A 71 -13.19 11.14 31.75
N ALA A 72 -13.84 10.47 30.79
CA ALA A 72 -13.93 10.90 29.39
C ALA A 72 -14.55 12.30 29.23
N GLU A 73 -15.41 12.70 30.17
CA GLU A 73 -16.04 14.01 30.24
C GLU A 73 -15.01 15.15 30.36
N ASN A 74 -13.86 14.87 31.00
CA ASN A 74 -12.80 15.83 31.27
C ASN A 74 -11.75 15.91 30.16
N TRP A 75 -11.80 15.03 29.15
CA TRP A 75 -10.81 15.01 28.07
C TRP A 75 -10.88 16.26 27.19
N ARG A 76 -12.01 16.96 27.17
CA ARG A 76 -12.30 18.11 26.30
C ARG A 76 -11.30 19.26 26.40
N MET A 77 -10.55 19.37 27.50
CA MET A 77 -9.51 20.39 27.66
C MET A 77 -8.19 20.02 26.96
N ALA A 78 -7.92 18.74 26.76
CA ALA A 78 -6.67 18.22 26.17
C ALA A 78 -6.85 17.70 24.74
N TYR A 79 -8.09 17.47 24.33
CA TYR A 79 -8.46 16.80 23.09
C TYR A 79 -9.56 17.59 22.36
N LYS A 80 -9.31 17.89 21.08
CA LYS A 80 -10.31 18.48 20.18
C LYS A 80 -10.89 17.40 19.28
N SER A 81 -12.11 16.96 19.56
CA SER A 81 -12.79 15.96 18.76
C SER A 81 -13.03 16.43 17.33
N ILE A 82 -12.88 15.50 16.40
CA ILE A 82 -13.15 15.67 14.99
C ILE A 82 -14.31 14.74 14.67
N ARG A 83 -15.44 15.30 14.24
CA ARG A 83 -16.55 14.49 13.73
C ARG A 83 -16.16 13.91 12.37
N LEU A 84 -16.21 12.60 12.27
CA LEU A 84 -16.14 11.93 10.99
C LEU A 84 -17.52 12.01 10.34
N GLU A 85 -17.62 12.77 9.26
CA GLU A 85 -18.75 12.65 8.35
C GLU A 85 -18.95 11.18 7.96
N PRO A 86 -20.20 10.67 7.96
CA PRO A 86 -20.52 9.36 7.42
C PRO A 86 -19.92 9.20 6.03
N ASP A 87 -19.48 7.98 5.71
CA ASP A 87 -19.13 7.66 4.33
C ASP A 87 -20.45 7.56 3.55
N ASP A 88 -20.88 8.67 2.97
CA ASP A 88 -21.83 8.64 1.87
C ASP A 88 -21.13 7.92 0.74
N GLY A 89 -21.39 6.61 0.68
CA GLY A 89 -20.74 5.70 -0.25
C GLY A 89 -20.79 6.21 -1.69
N GLU A 90 -19.87 5.64 -2.47
CA GLU A 90 -19.65 5.86 -3.90
C GLU A 90 -18.52 6.84 -4.23
N GLU A 91 -17.37 6.25 -4.58
CA GLU A 91 -16.99 6.15 -5.99
C GLU A 91 -16.21 4.85 -6.15
N GLU A 92 -16.91 3.81 -6.60
CA GLU A 92 -16.25 2.69 -7.27
C GLU A 92 -15.57 3.29 -8.50
N ILE A 93 -14.26 3.50 -8.41
CA ILE A 93 -13.48 3.93 -9.56
C ILE A 93 -13.60 2.80 -10.58
N GLN A 94 -14.47 2.99 -11.57
CA GLN A 94 -14.47 2.18 -12.77
C GLN A 94 -13.04 2.20 -13.30
N GLU A 95 -12.40 1.02 -13.31
CA GLU A 95 -11.11 0.84 -13.94
C GLU A 95 -11.24 1.23 -15.41
N ASN A 96 -10.78 2.44 -15.75
CA ASN A 96 -10.60 2.86 -17.13
C ASN A 96 -9.56 1.94 -17.77
N ASN A 97 -10.02 0.89 -18.44
CA ASN A 97 -9.23 -0.10 -19.18
C ASN A 97 -8.45 0.48 -20.39
N ASN A 98 -8.48 1.81 -20.57
CA ASN A 98 -7.82 2.52 -21.67
C ASN A 98 -6.64 3.40 -21.21
N ALA A 99 -6.14 3.22 -19.98
CA ALA A 99 -4.87 3.83 -19.62
C ALA A 99 -3.75 3.17 -20.43
N GLU A 100 -3.18 3.93 -21.37
CA GLU A 100 -1.89 3.60 -21.98
C GLU A 100 -0.91 3.34 -20.84
N ILE A 101 -0.54 2.06 -20.67
CA ILE A 101 0.32 1.59 -19.59
C ILE A 101 1.69 2.22 -19.83
N GLN A 102 1.94 3.42 -19.31
CA GLN A 102 3.27 3.96 -19.24
C GLN A 102 4.05 3.10 -18.24
N PRO A 103 5.05 2.33 -18.70
CA PRO A 103 5.75 1.43 -17.82
C PRO A 103 6.54 2.25 -16.80
N THR A 104 6.19 2.07 -15.52
CA THR A 104 7.13 2.11 -14.39
C THR A 104 7.68 3.47 -13.93
N LYS A 105 6.98 4.60 -14.09
CA LYS A 105 7.52 5.88 -13.56
C LYS A 105 7.62 5.98 -12.03
N ASN A 106 6.99 5.11 -11.25
CA ASN A 106 7.00 5.25 -9.78
C ASN A 106 6.90 3.92 -8.99
N ILE A 107 7.72 2.91 -9.33
CA ILE A 107 7.92 1.79 -8.40
C ILE A 107 9.28 1.97 -7.71
N ARG A 108 9.28 2.63 -6.55
CA ARG A 108 10.47 2.79 -5.70
C ARG A 108 10.74 1.48 -4.96
N PHE A 109 11.59 0.64 -5.52
CA PHE A 109 12.15 -0.48 -4.76
C PHE A 109 13.45 -0.04 -4.09
N SER A 110 13.59 -0.31 -2.80
CA SER A 110 14.83 -0.08 -2.05
C SER A 110 15.93 -1.12 -2.37
N SER A 111 15.63 -2.12 -3.21
CA SER A 111 16.56 -3.19 -3.57
C SER A 111 16.28 -3.76 -4.96
N LEU A 112 17.34 -3.86 -5.78
CA LEU A 112 17.31 -4.53 -7.10
C LEU A 112 16.87 -6.00 -6.98
N SER A 113 17.21 -6.65 -5.88
CA SER A 113 16.80 -8.03 -5.60
C SER A 113 15.29 -8.14 -5.38
N ALA A 114 14.68 -7.14 -4.73
CA ALA A 114 13.24 -7.10 -4.50
C ALA A 114 12.46 -6.91 -5.81
N ILE A 115 12.87 -5.94 -6.65
CA ILE A 115 12.21 -5.71 -7.95
C ILE A 115 12.34 -6.92 -8.88
N ARG A 116 13.49 -7.59 -8.92
CA ARG A 116 13.67 -8.82 -9.72
C ARG A 116 12.67 -9.90 -9.32
N ARG A 117 12.44 -10.10 -8.01
CA ARG A 117 11.47 -11.08 -7.50
C ARG A 117 10.04 -10.71 -7.85
N VAL A 118 9.67 -9.43 -7.68
CA VAL A 118 8.33 -8.94 -8.04
C VAL A 118 8.07 -9.10 -9.53
N VAL A 119 8.99 -8.66 -10.37
CA VAL A 119 8.86 -8.79 -11.83
C VAL A 119 8.78 -10.27 -12.25
N ALA A 120 9.55 -11.17 -11.62
CA ALA A 120 9.45 -12.61 -11.90
C ALA A 120 8.06 -13.18 -11.55
N TYR A 121 7.46 -12.79 -10.42
CA TYR A 121 6.09 -13.19 -10.07
C TYR A 121 5.04 -12.61 -11.02
N VAL A 122 5.20 -11.36 -11.46
CA VAL A 122 4.31 -10.74 -12.46
C VAL A 122 4.38 -11.51 -13.79
N ILE A 123 5.59 -11.86 -14.25
CA ILE A 123 5.78 -12.68 -15.45
C ILE A 123 5.09 -14.05 -15.30
N ARG A 124 5.24 -14.73 -14.14
CA ARG A 124 4.54 -15.98 -13.84
C ARG A 124 3.03 -15.84 -13.92
N PHE A 125 2.49 -14.78 -13.33
CA PHE A 125 1.06 -14.49 -13.34
C PHE A 125 0.54 -14.29 -14.75
N ILE A 126 1.21 -13.46 -15.56
CA ILE A 126 0.87 -13.21 -16.97
C ILE A 126 0.84 -14.52 -17.76
N ILE A 127 1.86 -15.38 -17.61
CA ILE A 127 1.90 -16.68 -18.30
C ILE A 127 0.74 -17.59 -17.86
N ALA A 128 0.41 -17.60 -16.56
CA ALA A 128 -0.67 -18.41 -16.04
C ALA A 128 -2.04 -17.99 -16.58
N ILE A 129 -2.31 -16.67 -16.62
CA ILE A 129 -3.59 -16.16 -17.14
C ILE A 129 -3.68 -16.33 -18.66
N THR A 130 -2.61 -16.10 -19.43
CA THR A 130 -2.72 -16.25 -20.88
C THR A 130 -2.87 -17.71 -21.30
N ARG A 131 -2.23 -18.65 -20.62
CA ARG A 131 -2.49 -20.07 -20.91
C ARG A 131 -3.91 -20.49 -20.62
N LYS A 132 -4.53 -19.91 -19.59
CA LYS A 132 -5.95 -20.12 -19.30
C LYS A 132 -6.83 -19.52 -20.39
N ALA A 133 -6.43 -18.39 -20.97
CA ALA A 133 -7.11 -17.77 -22.10
C ALA A 133 -6.90 -18.52 -23.44
N ASP A 134 -5.70 -19.02 -23.74
CA ASP A 134 -5.40 -19.79 -24.97
C ASP A 134 -6.15 -21.13 -25.04
N ARG A 135 -6.50 -21.71 -23.88
CA ARG A 135 -7.39 -22.89 -23.81
C ARG A 135 -8.84 -22.57 -24.17
N ASN A 136 -9.22 -21.29 -24.15
CA ASN A 136 -10.53 -20.79 -24.51
C ASN A 136 -10.40 -20.15 -25.89
N GLU A 137 -10.56 -20.95 -26.95
CA GLU A 137 -10.16 -20.64 -28.35
C GLU A 137 -10.67 -19.30 -28.91
N SER A 138 -11.69 -18.69 -28.29
CA SER A 138 -12.28 -17.43 -28.72
C SER A 138 -11.42 -16.18 -28.50
N ASN A 139 -10.37 -16.20 -27.66
CA ASN A 139 -9.57 -15.00 -27.34
C ASN A 139 -8.06 -15.27 -27.26
N ARG A 140 -7.44 -15.67 -28.38
CA ARG A 140 -5.96 -15.78 -28.48
C ARG A 140 -5.31 -14.40 -28.46
N THR A 141 -4.81 -13.97 -27.31
CA THR A 141 -3.97 -12.77 -27.23
C THR A 141 -2.54 -13.15 -27.64
N PRO A 142 -1.97 -12.57 -28.72
CA PRO A 142 -0.64 -12.95 -29.17
C PRO A 142 0.42 -12.43 -28.18
N LEU A 143 0.90 -13.27 -27.26
CA LEU A 143 2.10 -12.91 -26.51
C LEU A 143 3.32 -12.93 -27.42
N SER A 144 4.21 -11.98 -27.17
CA SER A 144 5.53 -11.97 -27.78
C SER A 144 6.26 -13.28 -27.49
N LYS A 145 7.14 -13.71 -28.41
CA LYS A 145 7.93 -14.95 -28.29
C LYS A 145 8.66 -15.07 -26.95
N VAL A 146 8.96 -13.92 -26.32
CA VAL A 146 9.56 -13.83 -24.98
C VAL A 146 8.79 -14.64 -23.96
N PHE A 147 7.45 -14.69 -24.03
CA PHE A 147 6.58 -15.40 -23.09
C PHE A 147 6.14 -16.80 -23.53
N LYS A 148 6.51 -17.25 -24.74
CA LYS A 148 6.11 -18.57 -25.26
C LYS A 148 7.06 -19.70 -24.86
N THR A 149 8.30 -19.41 -24.50
CA THR A 149 9.35 -20.41 -24.20
C THR A 149 9.29 -21.00 -22.79
N PHE A 150 8.17 -20.83 -22.07
CA PHE A 150 8.12 -21.12 -20.64
C PHE A 150 7.48 -22.48 -20.33
N THR A 151 7.88 -23.11 -19.24
CA THR A 151 7.22 -24.31 -18.71
C THR A 151 6.57 -23.95 -17.38
N ARG A 152 5.30 -24.32 -17.17
CA ARG A 152 4.60 -24.09 -15.89
C ARG A 152 5.36 -24.85 -14.82
N ARG A 153 5.87 -24.14 -13.80
CA ARG A 153 6.41 -24.77 -12.60
C ARG A 153 5.49 -24.45 -11.44
N GLU A 154 5.02 -25.49 -10.75
CA GLU A 154 4.10 -25.36 -9.61
C GLU A 154 4.82 -24.97 -8.31
N SER A 155 6.14 -24.75 -8.36
CA SER A 155 6.93 -24.36 -7.20
C SER A 155 6.56 -22.96 -6.70
N LEU A 156 6.30 -22.85 -5.39
CA LEU A 156 6.11 -21.59 -4.67
C LEU A 156 7.38 -20.70 -4.71
N ARG A 157 8.55 -21.31 -4.87
CA ARG A 157 9.84 -20.61 -4.94
C ARG A 157 10.17 -20.21 -6.38
N LEU A 158 10.69 -19.00 -6.53
CA LEU A 158 11.28 -18.53 -7.79
C LEU A 158 12.60 -19.26 -8.02
N GLU A 159 12.81 -19.74 -9.24
CA GLU A 159 14.06 -20.33 -9.66
C GLU A 159 15.00 -19.27 -10.25
N GLY A 160 16.30 -19.58 -10.30
CA GLY A 160 17.34 -18.63 -10.71
C GLY A 160 17.13 -18.09 -12.13
N ASP A 161 16.61 -18.92 -13.04
CA ASP A 161 16.34 -18.56 -14.42
C ASP A 161 15.18 -17.54 -14.54
N GLU A 162 14.19 -17.61 -13.66
CA GLU A 162 13.09 -16.63 -13.59
C GLU A 162 13.54 -15.27 -13.10
N ILE A 163 14.44 -15.28 -12.10
CA ILE A 163 15.08 -14.06 -11.59
C ILE A 163 15.98 -13.43 -12.66
N GLU A 164 16.75 -14.24 -13.40
CA GLU A 164 17.62 -13.76 -14.48
C GLU A 164 16.82 -13.11 -15.61
N ARG A 165 15.69 -13.71 -15.98
CA ARG A 165 14.81 -13.15 -17.02
C ARG A 165 14.11 -11.88 -16.57
N ALA A 166 13.64 -11.83 -15.32
CA ALA A 166 13.12 -10.59 -14.74
C ALA A 166 14.17 -9.48 -14.82
N ASN A 167 15.44 -9.79 -14.54
CA ASN A 167 16.54 -8.84 -14.69
C ASN A 167 16.71 -8.36 -16.14
N LYS A 168 16.72 -9.27 -17.13
CA LYS A 168 16.82 -8.89 -18.56
C LYS A 168 15.66 -8.01 -19.00
N LEU A 169 14.43 -8.29 -18.54
CA LEU A 169 13.26 -7.49 -18.85
C LEU A 169 13.35 -6.09 -18.24
N ILE A 170 13.78 -5.98 -16.98
CA ILE A 170 14.00 -4.70 -16.29
C ILE A 170 15.02 -3.86 -17.05
N VAL A 171 16.15 -4.46 -17.44
CA VAL A 171 17.21 -3.76 -18.21
C VAL A 171 16.70 -3.29 -19.56
N LYS A 172 15.97 -4.14 -20.30
CA LYS A 172 15.38 -3.78 -21.59
C LYS A 172 14.35 -2.66 -21.44
N GLN A 173 13.50 -2.73 -20.42
CA GLN A 173 12.50 -1.71 -20.13
C GLN A 173 13.15 -0.37 -19.79
N HIS A 174 14.23 -0.40 -19.00
CA HIS A 174 15.03 0.77 -18.69
C HIS A 174 15.62 1.36 -19.99
N GLN A 175 16.31 0.56 -20.80
CA GLN A 175 16.88 1.02 -22.08
C GLN A 175 15.84 1.66 -23.02
N VAL A 176 14.66 1.06 -23.15
CA VAL A 176 13.56 1.62 -23.98
C VAL A 176 13.08 2.97 -23.44
N ALA A 177 12.96 3.12 -22.12
CA ALA A 177 12.56 4.40 -21.52
C ALA A 177 13.54 5.54 -21.85
N TYR A 178 14.85 5.27 -21.90
CA TYR A 178 15.85 6.26 -22.27
C TYR A 178 16.01 6.44 -23.79
N SER A 179 15.67 5.44 -24.59
CA SER A 179 15.76 5.52 -26.07
C SER A 179 14.63 6.34 -26.70
N ASN A 180 13.47 6.46 -26.04
CA ASN A 180 12.31 7.21 -26.53
C ASN A 180 12.29 8.70 -26.08
N THR A 181 13.38 9.19 -25.50
CA THR A 181 13.50 10.58 -24.99
C THR A 181 14.41 11.45 -25.88
N THR A 182 14.64 11.05 -27.13
CA THR A 182 15.35 11.81 -28.18
C THR A 182 14.49 11.85 -29.43
#